data_AF-A0A1B8XU05-F1
#
_entry.id   AF-A0A1B8XU05-F1
#
_cell.length_a   1.000
_cell.length_b   1.000
_cell.length_c   1.000
_cell.angle_alpha   90.00
_cell.angle_beta   90.00
_cell.angle_gamma   90.00
#
_symmetry.space_group_name_H-M   'P 1'
#
loop_
_entity.id
_entity.type
_entity.pdbx_description
1 polymer ?
#
loop_
_entity_poly.entity_id
_entity_poly.type
_entity_poly.pdbx_seq_one_letter_code
_entity_poly.pdbx_strand_id
1 'polypeptide(L)'
;MPEYQVPPESLNPRQILSQYWARWSQWYKYQPLDHIRDYFGEKVAIYFAWLGFYTAWLLPAAIVGTVVFISGLVSMGSNTAAQQICQSGQQYRMCPLCDTCKNWFISDICPMAKVGYLFDHPGTVFFSVFMSFWAVTFLEYWKRKNATLAHHWDCMDFQEEEEQPRPEFAAMAPQMEQNPITGVKEPYFPKRDRLSRVLTGSMVIIIMLCVVMIFLVSVIMYRGIVTMMMYHTGNSLLMTQAGNIANISSSMVNLVLILLMGQVYTSLAEKLTRWEMHRTQSRHEDAFTFKVFVFQFVNFYSSSFYVAFFKG
;
A
#
# COMPACT_ATOMS: atom_id res chain seq x y z
N MET A 1 -8.47 -27.79 -33.29
CA MET A 1 -8.06 -29.11 -32.74
C MET A 1 -9.11 -29.52 -31.74
N PRO A 2 -9.61 -30.77 -31.74
CA PRO A 2 -10.60 -31.17 -30.75
C PRO A 2 -9.94 -31.13 -29.36
N GLU A 3 -10.52 -30.38 -28.42
CA GLU A 3 -10.17 -30.44 -27.00
C GLU A 3 -10.48 -31.86 -26.51
N TYR A 4 -9.46 -32.72 -26.46
CA TYR A 4 -9.57 -34.01 -25.80
C TYR A 4 -9.74 -33.72 -24.31
N GLN A 5 -10.97 -33.81 -23.81
CA GLN A 5 -11.26 -33.65 -22.38
C GLN A 5 -10.62 -34.84 -21.65
N VAL A 6 -9.44 -34.61 -21.09
CA VAL A 6 -8.74 -35.55 -20.24
C VAL A 6 -9.62 -35.86 -19.02
N PRO A 7 -9.93 -37.13 -18.73
CA PRO A 7 -10.78 -37.49 -17.60
C PRO A 7 -10.15 -37.00 -16.29
N PRO A 8 -10.94 -36.46 -15.34
CA PRO A 8 -10.43 -35.76 -14.17
C PRO A 8 -9.53 -36.63 -13.28
N GLU A 9 -9.71 -37.95 -13.32
CA GLU A 9 -8.92 -38.93 -12.57
C GLU A 9 -7.46 -39.09 -13.07
N SER A 10 -7.14 -38.58 -14.27
CA SER A 10 -5.80 -38.68 -14.87
C SER A 10 -5.00 -37.37 -14.84
N LEU A 11 -5.53 -36.32 -14.19
CA LEU A 11 -4.91 -35.01 -14.13
C LEU A 11 -3.85 -34.94 -13.02
N ASN A 12 -2.69 -34.37 -13.34
CA ASN A 12 -1.66 -34.07 -12.36
C ASN A 12 -2.16 -32.96 -11.39
N PRO A 13 -1.82 -32.97 -10.08
CA PRO A 13 -2.15 -31.90 -9.13
C PRO A 13 -1.92 -30.47 -9.66
N ARG A 14 -0.85 -30.24 -10.43
CA ARG A 14 -0.59 -28.95 -11.07
C ARG A 14 -1.65 -28.58 -12.12
N GLN A 15 -2.07 -29.55 -12.94
CA GLN A 15 -3.09 -29.35 -13.97
C GLN A 15 -4.45 -29.09 -13.34
N ILE A 16 -4.77 -29.78 -12.24
CA ILE A 16 -5.99 -29.56 -11.45
C ILE A 16 -6.01 -28.11 -10.94
N LEU A 17 -4.96 -27.66 -10.25
CA LEU A 17 -4.86 -26.27 -9.76
C LEU A 17 -4.95 -25.24 -10.90
N SER A 18 -4.32 -25.51 -12.05
CA SER A 18 -4.41 -24.65 -13.22
C SER A 18 -5.83 -24.56 -13.79
N GLN A 19 -6.56 -25.68 -13.85
CA GLN A 19 -7.87 -25.74 -14.46
C GLN A 19 -8.98 -25.16 -13.57
N TYR A 20 -8.90 -25.39 -12.26
CA TYR A 20 -9.98 -25.07 -11.32
C TYR A 20 -9.75 -23.80 -10.49
N TRP A 21 -8.51 -23.30 -10.40
CA TRP A 21 -8.18 -22.16 -9.56
C TRP A 21 -7.39 -21.06 -10.29
N ALA A 22 -6.26 -21.38 -10.93
CA ALA A 22 -5.36 -20.37 -11.52
C ALA A 22 -5.80 -19.84 -12.91
N ARG A 23 -7.08 -20.02 -13.29
CA ARG A 23 -7.66 -19.49 -14.54
C ARG A 23 -8.52 -18.27 -14.23
N TRP A 24 -8.39 -17.22 -15.04
CA TRP A 24 -9.21 -16.00 -14.95
C TRP A 24 -10.72 -16.29 -14.97
N SER A 25 -11.17 -17.36 -15.64
CA SER A 25 -12.59 -17.73 -15.69
C SER A 25 -13.14 -18.32 -14.38
N GLN A 26 -12.28 -18.71 -13.43
CA GLN A 26 -12.68 -19.38 -12.18
C GLN A 26 -12.74 -18.45 -10.97
N TRP A 27 -12.75 -17.13 -11.17
CA TRP A 27 -12.74 -16.13 -10.10
C TRP A 27 -13.93 -16.20 -9.13
N TYR A 28 -15.07 -16.77 -9.55
CA TYR A 28 -16.29 -16.86 -8.74
C TYR A 28 -16.31 -18.06 -7.78
N LYS A 29 -15.38 -19.01 -7.93
CA LYS A 29 -15.33 -20.22 -7.09
C LYS A 29 -14.56 -19.95 -5.81
N TYR A 30 -14.89 -20.70 -4.76
CA TYR A 30 -14.08 -20.74 -3.54
C TYR A 30 -12.68 -21.28 -3.84
N GLN A 31 -11.68 -20.74 -3.15
CA GLN A 31 -10.30 -21.16 -3.30
C GLN A 31 -10.09 -22.55 -2.69
N PRO A 32 -9.51 -23.53 -3.41
CA PRO A 32 -9.25 -24.86 -2.90
C PRO A 32 -7.96 -24.86 -2.07
N LEU A 33 -8.05 -24.39 -0.82
CA LEU A 33 -6.89 -24.16 0.04
C LEU A 33 -6.08 -25.44 0.32
N ASP A 34 -6.73 -26.59 0.49
CA ASP A 34 -6.04 -27.84 0.79
C ASP A 34 -5.20 -28.33 -0.41
N HIS A 35 -5.71 -28.22 -1.64
CA HIS A 35 -4.92 -28.54 -2.83
C HIS A 35 -3.75 -27.58 -3.06
N ILE A 36 -3.89 -26.31 -2.68
CA ILE A 36 -2.81 -25.33 -2.74
C ILE A 36 -1.74 -25.71 -1.72
N ARG A 37 -2.14 -26.07 -0.50
CA ARG A 37 -1.24 -26.55 0.56
C ARG A 37 -0.50 -27.81 0.13
N ASP A 38 -1.21 -28.82 -0.36
CA ASP A 38 -0.60 -30.10 -0.72
C ASP A 38 0.42 -29.96 -1.87
N TYR A 39 0.28 -28.94 -2.72
CA TYR A 39 1.20 -28.69 -3.84
C TYR A 39 2.33 -27.67 -3.53
N PHE A 40 2.05 -26.60 -2.77
CA PHE A 40 2.99 -25.50 -2.51
C PHE A 40 3.49 -25.40 -1.06
N GLY A 41 2.89 -26.15 -0.13
CA GLY A 41 3.15 -26.08 1.30
C GLY A 41 2.30 -25.03 2.02
N GLU A 42 2.39 -25.06 3.35
CA GLU A 42 1.60 -24.28 4.29
C GLU A 42 1.89 -22.78 4.19
N LYS A 43 3.16 -22.39 3.99
CA LYS A 43 3.58 -20.97 3.86
C LYS A 43 2.90 -20.28 2.67
N VAL A 44 2.69 -20.98 1.56
CA VAL A 44 2.00 -20.42 0.38
C VAL A 44 0.49 -20.51 0.55
N ALA A 45 -0.02 -21.61 1.11
CA ALA A 45 -1.45 -21.78 1.35
C ALA A 45 -2.01 -20.75 2.33
N ILE A 46 -1.29 -20.40 3.40
CA ILE A 46 -1.74 -19.39 4.37
C ILE A 46 -1.84 -17.99 3.74
N TYR A 47 -0.95 -17.66 2.81
CA TYR A 47 -1.03 -16.41 2.05
C TYR A 47 -2.32 -16.33 1.22
N PHE A 48 -2.64 -17.39 0.48
CA PHE A 48 -3.87 -17.42 -0.31
C PHE A 48 -5.12 -17.46 0.58
N ALA A 49 -5.08 -18.19 1.70
CA ALA A 49 -6.15 -18.18 2.69
C ALA A 49 -6.42 -16.77 3.24
N TRP A 50 -5.36 -16.02 3.57
CA TRP A 50 -5.46 -14.63 4.00
C TRP A 50 -6.03 -13.74 2.90
N LEU A 51 -5.53 -13.87 1.67
CA LEU A 51 -5.98 -13.07 0.53
C LEU A 51 -7.46 -13.31 0.24
N GLY A 52 -7.91 -14.57 0.18
CA GLY A 52 -9.31 -14.92 -0.05
C GLY A 52 -10.23 -14.46 1.09
N PHE A 53 -9.76 -14.54 2.33
CA PHE A 53 -10.49 -14.01 3.47
C PHE A 53 -10.61 -12.49 3.42
N TYR A 54 -9.52 -11.78 3.11
CA TYR A 54 -9.48 -10.32 2.99
C TYR A 54 -10.41 -9.82 1.87
N THR A 55 -10.39 -10.45 0.69
CA THR A 55 -11.27 -10.05 -0.42
C THR A 55 -12.74 -10.29 -0.11
N ALA A 56 -13.09 -11.40 0.56
CA ALA A 56 -14.46 -11.65 0.99
C ALA A 56 -14.93 -10.62 2.05
N TRP A 57 -14.06 -10.22 2.97
CA TRP A 57 -14.39 -9.21 3.99
C TRP A 57 -14.45 -7.78 3.45
N LEU A 58 -13.78 -7.48 2.34
CA LEU A 58 -13.94 -6.21 1.64
C LEU A 58 -15.32 -6.06 0.99
N LEU A 59 -16.05 -7.15 0.71
CA LEU A 59 -17.35 -7.09 0.06
C LEU A 59 -18.40 -6.32 0.89
N PRO A 60 -18.63 -6.60 2.19
CA PRO A 60 -19.48 -5.77 3.04
C PRO A 60 -19.09 -4.28 3.04
N ALA A 61 -17.79 -3.99 3.12
CA ALA A 61 -17.31 -2.62 3.11
C ALA A 61 -17.56 -1.92 1.76
N ALA A 62 -17.37 -2.63 0.65
CA ALA A 62 -17.67 -2.13 -0.68
C ALA A 62 -19.17 -1.87 -0.87
N ILE A 63 -20.05 -2.74 -0.36
CA ILE A 63 -21.50 -2.57 -0.43
C ILE A 63 -21.92 -1.29 0.32
N VAL A 64 -21.51 -1.16 1.59
CA VAL A 64 -21.83 0.02 2.41
C VAL A 64 -21.26 1.30 1.80
N GLY A 65 -20.00 1.27 1.35
CA GLY A 65 -19.37 2.41 0.69
C GLY A 65 -20.09 2.82 -0.60
N THR A 66 -20.53 1.85 -1.41
CA THR A 66 -21.29 2.11 -2.65
C THR A 66 -22.66 2.73 -2.35
N VAL A 67 -23.37 2.24 -1.31
CA VAL A 67 -24.65 2.82 -0.87
C VAL A 67 -24.47 4.28 -0.43
N VAL A 68 -23.44 4.57 0.38
CA VAL A 68 -23.13 5.94 0.80
C VAL A 68 -22.80 6.82 -0.40
N PHE A 69 -21.99 6.33 -1.35
CA PHE A 69 -21.65 7.06 -2.56
C PHE A 69 -22.87 7.36 -3.44
N ILE A 70 -23.75 6.37 -3.66
CA ILE A 70 -25.01 6.57 -4.41
C ILE A 70 -25.90 7.58 -3.69
N SER A 71 -26.01 7.52 -2.36
CA SER A 71 -26.80 8.49 -1.60
C SER A 71 -26.29 9.92 -1.80
N GLY A 72 -24.97 10.10 -1.84
CA GLY A 72 -24.34 11.39 -2.14
C GLY A 72 -24.64 11.86 -3.56
N LEU A 73 -24.64 10.96 -4.55
CA LEU A 73 -25.01 11.29 -5.94
C LEU A 73 -26.46 11.77 -6.06
N VAL A 74 -27.39 11.10 -5.37
CA VAL A 74 -28.81 11.48 -5.36
C VAL A 74 -29.02 12.84 -4.66
N SER A 75 -28.31 13.08 -3.56
CA SER A 75 -28.41 14.33 -2.78
C SER A 75 -27.60 15.50 -3.35
N MET A 76 -26.76 15.27 -4.38
CA MET A 76 -25.86 16.28 -4.93
C MET A 76 -26.60 17.52 -5.49
N GLY A 77 -27.82 17.34 -5.97
CA GLY A 77 -28.64 18.42 -6.54
C GLY A 77 -29.34 19.30 -5.50
N SER A 78 -29.54 18.83 -4.27
CA SER A 78 -30.35 19.49 -3.24
C SER A 78 -29.54 20.27 -2.20
N ASN A 79 -28.20 20.27 -2.31
CA ASN A 79 -27.36 20.98 -1.35
C ASN A 79 -27.44 22.51 -1.56
N THR A 80 -27.92 23.21 -0.53
CA THR A 80 -28.06 24.67 -0.51
C THR A 80 -26.73 25.40 -0.71
N ALA A 81 -25.62 24.91 -0.14
CA ALA A 81 -24.31 25.56 -0.25
C ALA A 81 -23.76 25.49 -1.69
N ALA A 82 -23.80 24.31 -2.31
CA ALA A 82 -23.39 24.13 -3.70
C ALA A 82 -24.31 24.92 -4.65
N GLN A 83 -25.61 24.96 -4.36
CA GLN A 83 -26.58 25.71 -5.15
C GLN A 83 -26.35 27.24 -5.05
N GLN A 84 -26.02 27.77 -3.87
CA GLN A 84 -25.65 29.18 -3.70
C GLN A 84 -24.41 29.57 -4.51
N ILE A 85 -23.37 28.71 -4.54
CA ILE A 85 -22.17 28.93 -5.36
C ILE A 85 -22.51 28.93 -6.85
N CYS A 86 -23.34 27.99 -7.30
CA CYS A 86 -23.71 27.90 -8.71
C CYS A 86 -24.67 29.02 -9.17
N GLN A 87 -25.52 29.53 -8.27
CA GLN A 87 -26.50 30.57 -8.58
C GLN A 87 -25.96 32.00 -8.40
N SER A 88 -24.79 32.19 -7.76
CA SER A 88 -24.23 33.53 -7.54
C SER A 88 -23.86 34.28 -8.82
N GLY A 89 -23.69 33.59 -9.95
CA GLY A 89 -23.21 34.18 -11.19
C GLY A 89 -21.95 35.04 -10.97
N GLN A 90 -21.94 36.25 -11.52
CA GLN A 90 -20.82 37.19 -11.41
C GLN A 90 -20.86 38.11 -10.17
N GLN A 91 -21.65 37.77 -9.14
CA GLN A 91 -21.84 38.65 -7.98
C GLN A 91 -20.62 38.70 -7.05
N TYR A 92 -19.91 37.59 -6.87
CA TYR A 92 -18.74 37.50 -5.99
C TYR A 92 -17.46 37.28 -6.80
N ARG A 93 -16.54 38.25 -6.72
CA ARG A 93 -15.19 38.17 -7.31
C ARG A 93 -14.20 37.67 -6.26
N MET A 94 -13.46 36.63 -6.60
CA MET A 94 -12.39 36.08 -5.77
C MET A 94 -11.05 36.72 -6.11
N CYS A 95 -10.18 36.79 -5.11
CA CYS A 95 -8.80 37.23 -5.28
C CYS A 95 -8.03 36.26 -6.21
N PRO A 96 -7.07 36.76 -6.98
CA PRO A 96 -6.26 35.93 -7.85
C PRO A 96 -5.35 35.01 -7.01
N LEU A 97 -5.14 33.78 -7.48
CA LEU A 97 -4.26 32.80 -6.80
C LEU A 97 -2.77 33.11 -7.01
N CYS A 98 -2.45 34.05 -7.88
CA CYS A 98 -1.09 34.47 -8.19
C CYS A 98 -1.02 35.95 -8.53
N ASP A 99 0.14 36.59 -8.35
CA ASP A 99 0.33 38.02 -8.58
C ASP A 99 0.03 38.45 -10.03
N THR A 100 0.20 37.55 -11.00
CA THR A 100 -0.04 37.80 -12.44
C THR A 100 -1.37 37.25 -12.95
N CYS A 101 -2.18 36.62 -12.08
CA CYS A 101 -3.43 35.98 -12.45
C CYS A 101 -4.59 36.99 -12.49
N LYS A 102 -5.57 36.76 -13.37
CA LYS A 102 -6.81 37.55 -13.39
C LYS A 102 -7.74 37.13 -12.24
N ASN A 103 -8.56 38.07 -11.77
CA ASN A 103 -9.64 37.79 -10.84
C ASN A 103 -10.65 36.83 -11.50
N TRP A 104 -11.21 35.93 -10.70
CA TRP A 104 -12.14 34.88 -11.14
C TRP A 104 -13.43 34.94 -10.33
N PHE A 105 -14.52 34.36 -10.84
CA PHE A 105 -15.82 34.36 -10.16
C PHE A 105 -16.04 33.05 -9.43
N ILE A 106 -16.66 33.11 -8.24
CA ILE A 106 -16.91 31.90 -7.44
C ILE A 106 -17.81 30.89 -8.19
N SER A 107 -18.68 31.36 -9.08
CA SER A 107 -19.54 30.50 -9.91
C SER A 107 -18.77 29.54 -10.81
N ASP A 108 -17.53 29.88 -11.18
CA ASP A 108 -16.70 29.07 -12.08
C ASP A 108 -16.28 27.75 -11.41
N ILE A 109 -16.28 27.68 -10.08
CA ILE A 109 -15.95 26.49 -9.29
C ILE A 109 -17.16 25.58 -9.03
N CYS A 110 -18.36 25.95 -9.49
CA CYS A 110 -19.61 25.19 -9.34
C CYS A 110 -19.48 23.66 -9.56
N PRO A 111 -18.86 23.15 -10.65
CA PRO A 111 -18.74 21.70 -10.84
C PRO A 111 -17.86 21.05 -9.76
N MET A 112 -16.77 21.71 -9.35
CA MET A 112 -15.90 21.21 -8.27
C MET A 112 -16.57 21.29 -6.91
N ALA A 113 -17.39 22.30 -6.64
CA ALA A 113 -18.16 22.41 -5.39
C ALA A 113 -19.22 21.30 -5.27
N LYS A 114 -19.91 20.95 -6.37
CA LYS A 114 -20.84 19.81 -6.41
C LYS A 114 -20.14 18.48 -6.16
N VAL A 115 -18.99 18.27 -6.80
CA VAL A 115 -18.16 17.07 -6.57
C VAL A 115 -17.59 17.04 -5.15
N GLY A 116 -17.19 18.18 -4.59
CA GLY A 116 -16.74 18.27 -3.19
C GLY A 116 -17.80 17.79 -2.22
N TYR A 117 -19.05 18.23 -2.38
CA TYR A 117 -20.16 17.75 -1.55
C TYR A 117 -20.43 16.24 -1.66
N LEU A 118 -20.18 15.62 -2.82
CA LEU A 118 -20.30 14.17 -2.96
C LEU A 118 -19.35 13.42 -2.02
N PHE A 119 -18.12 13.93 -1.84
CA PHE A 119 -17.12 13.35 -0.93
C PHE A 119 -17.31 13.79 0.53
N ASP A 120 -17.80 15.01 0.75
CA ASP A 120 -18.08 15.57 2.09
C ASP A 120 -19.54 15.35 2.53
N HIS A 121 -20.22 14.36 1.93
CA HIS A 121 -21.60 14.02 2.25
C HIS A 121 -21.67 13.51 3.71
N PRO A 122 -22.67 13.88 4.53
CA PRO A 122 -22.78 13.43 5.93
C PRO A 122 -22.71 11.90 6.13
N GLY A 123 -23.11 11.12 5.11
CA GLY A 123 -22.97 9.66 5.12
C GLY A 123 -21.52 9.15 5.15
N THR A 124 -20.52 9.94 4.75
CA THR A 124 -19.11 9.55 4.83
C THR A 124 -18.61 9.53 6.27
N VAL A 125 -19.20 10.33 7.16
CA VAL A 125 -18.95 10.26 8.62
C VAL A 125 -19.46 8.94 9.19
N PHE A 126 -20.64 8.48 8.77
CA PHE A 126 -21.12 7.16 9.13
C PHE A 126 -20.18 6.06 8.61
N PHE A 127 -19.73 6.20 7.35
CA PHE A 127 -18.80 5.24 6.74
C PHE A 127 -17.46 5.16 7.47
N SER A 128 -16.91 6.26 7.97
CA SER A 128 -15.63 6.24 8.71
C SER A 128 -15.73 5.48 10.05
N VAL A 129 -16.84 5.64 10.77
CA VAL A 129 -17.14 4.87 11.99
C VAL A 129 -17.30 3.39 11.65
N PHE A 130 -18.08 3.08 10.61
CA PHE A 130 -18.25 1.72 10.12
C PHE A 130 -16.89 1.07 9.75
N MET A 131 -16.02 1.76 9.02
CA MET A 131 -14.70 1.26 8.63
C MET A 131 -13.80 0.98 9.82
N SER A 132 -13.91 1.77 10.89
CA SER A 132 -13.18 1.54 12.14
C SER A 132 -13.62 0.22 12.81
N PHE A 133 -14.94 -0.03 12.90
CA PHE A 133 -15.46 -1.30 13.42
C PHE A 133 -15.16 -2.48 12.51
N TRP A 134 -15.24 -2.28 11.20
CA TRP A 134 -14.91 -3.28 10.19
C TRP A 134 -13.46 -3.74 10.35
N ALA A 135 -12.50 -2.82 10.53
CA ALA A 135 -11.09 -3.16 10.67
C ALA A 135 -10.80 -4.03 11.90
N VAL A 136 -11.39 -3.69 13.06
CA VAL A 136 -11.25 -4.49 14.29
C VAL A 136 -11.87 -5.87 14.12
N THR A 137 -13.09 -5.90 13.58
CA THR A 137 -13.83 -7.16 13.38
C THR A 137 -13.10 -8.06 12.40
N PHE A 138 -12.61 -7.52 11.28
CA PHE A 138 -11.80 -8.23 10.30
C PHE A 138 -10.58 -8.92 10.94
N LEU A 139 -9.81 -8.20 11.76
CA LEU A 139 -8.63 -8.76 12.43
C LEU A 139 -8.99 -9.88 13.41
N GLU A 140 -10.05 -9.71 14.20
CA GLU A 140 -10.47 -10.75 15.16
C GLU A 140 -11.00 -12.00 14.47
N TYR A 141 -11.76 -11.86 13.38
CA TYR A 141 -12.18 -13.01 12.59
C TYR A 141 -11.02 -13.67 11.84
N TRP A 142 -10.04 -12.91 11.38
CA TRP A 142 -8.82 -13.48 10.81
C TRP A 142 -8.07 -14.32 11.83
N LYS A 143 -7.88 -13.85 13.07
CA LYS A 143 -7.24 -14.64 14.14
C LYS A 143 -7.96 -15.97 14.37
N ARG A 144 -9.29 -15.96 14.41
CA ARG A 144 -10.11 -17.17 14.54
C ARG A 144 -9.95 -18.12 13.34
N LYS A 145 -9.96 -17.58 12.11
CA LYS A 145 -9.79 -18.38 10.90
C LYS A 145 -8.38 -18.96 10.81
N ASN A 146 -7.36 -18.19 11.18
CA ASN A 146 -5.97 -18.63 11.25
C ASN A 146 -5.80 -19.79 12.24
N ALA A 147 -6.37 -19.70 13.45
CA ALA A 147 -6.34 -20.80 14.42
C ALA A 147 -7.06 -22.06 13.91
N THR A 148 -8.19 -21.89 13.23
CA THR A 148 -8.93 -23.01 12.62
C THR A 148 -8.10 -23.69 11.52
N LEU A 149 -7.42 -22.92 10.68
CA LEU A 149 -6.56 -23.44 9.62
C LEU A 149 -5.30 -24.10 10.19
N ALA A 150 -4.66 -23.48 11.18
CA ALA A 150 -3.50 -24.05 11.86
C ALA A 150 -3.85 -25.40 12.51
N HIS A 151 -5.03 -25.54 13.13
CA HIS A 151 -5.49 -26.84 13.63
C HIS A 151 -5.82 -27.82 12.50
N HIS A 152 -6.51 -27.37 11.45
CA HIS A 152 -6.87 -28.23 10.31
C HIS A 152 -5.64 -28.74 9.54
N TRP A 153 -4.57 -27.95 9.51
CA TRP A 153 -3.31 -28.27 8.84
C TRP A 153 -2.27 -28.88 9.79
N ASP A 154 -2.65 -29.21 11.03
CA ASP A 154 -1.76 -29.82 12.02
C ASP A 154 -0.48 -28.99 12.29
N CYS A 155 -0.62 -27.67 12.24
CA CYS A 155 0.44 -26.68 12.40
C CYS A 155 0.39 -25.95 13.75
N MET A 156 -0.48 -26.36 14.69
CA MET A 156 -0.64 -25.68 15.98
C MET A 156 0.57 -25.90 16.91
N ASP A 157 1.12 -27.12 16.90
CA ASP A 157 2.22 -27.56 17.77
C ASP A 157 3.53 -27.70 17.00
N PHE A 158 3.72 -26.94 15.92
CA PHE A 158 4.98 -26.93 15.19
C PHE A 158 6.07 -26.38 16.13
N GLN A 159 6.85 -27.28 16.73
CA GLN A 159 8.04 -26.90 17.48
C GLN A 159 8.98 -26.22 16.50
N GLU A 160 9.39 -24.98 16.78
CA GLU A 160 10.53 -24.38 16.09
C GLU A 160 11.74 -25.31 16.32
N GLU A 161 11.99 -26.21 15.39
CA GLU A 161 13.32 -26.81 15.26
C GLU A 161 14.31 -25.64 15.27
N GLU A 162 15.37 -25.77 16.07
CA GLU A 162 16.33 -24.69 16.28
C GLU A 162 16.85 -24.21 14.91
N GLU A 163 16.39 -23.04 14.47
CA GLU A 163 16.56 -22.58 13.10
C GLU A 163 18.06 -22.46 12.81
N GLN A 164 18.55 -23.20 11.81
CA GLN A 164 19.98 -23.24 11.53
C GLN A 164 20.51 -21.84 11.16
N PRO A 165 21.76 -21.51 11.54
CA PRO A 165 22.34 -20.24 11.18
C PRO A 165 22.42 -20.11 9.65
N ARG A 166 22.11 -18.91 9.15
CA ARG A 166 22.16 -18.63 7.70
C ARG A 166 23.56 -18.94 7.15
N PRO A 167 23.70 -19.51 5.95
CA PRO A 167 25.00 -19.85 5.37
C PRO A 167 25.97 -18.67 5.30
N GLU A 168 25.48 -17.48 4.93
CA GLU A 168 26.28 -16.24 4.91
C GLU A 168 26.79 -15.86 6.31
N PHE A 169 25.94 -16.02 7.32
CA PHE A 169 26.31 -15.75 8.71
C PHE A 169 27.37 -16.74 9.20
N ALA A 170 27.19 -18.03 8.90
CA ALA A 170 28.13 -19.08 9.26
C ALA A 170 29.51 -18.90 8.58
N ALA A 171 29.54 -18.39 7.34
CA ALA A 171 30.78 -18.16 6.59
C ALA A 171 31.52 -16.88 7.00
N MET A 172 30.81 -15.81 7.35
CA MET A 172 31.40 -14.48 7.60
C MET A 172 31.54 -14.13 9.09
N ALA A 173 31.07 -14.98 10.00
CA ALA A 173 31.21 -14.73 11.43
C ALA A 173 32.71 -14.64 11.83
N PRO A 174 33.12 -13.59 12.56
CA PRO A 174 34.52 -13.39 12.91
C PRO A 174 35.03 -14.32 14.02
N GLN A 175 34.12 -14.88 14.82
CA GLN A 175 34.43 -15.65 16.01
C GLN A 175 33.55 -16.89 16.11
N MET A 176 34.03 -17.91 16.82
CA MET A 176 33.27 -19.09 17.21
C MET A 176 33.13 -19.07 18.73
N GLU A 177 31.92 -19.21 19.24
CA GLU A 177 31.64 -19.26 20.68
C GLU A 177 30.95 -20.58 21.02
N GLN A 178 31.23 -21.13 22.19
CA GLN A 178 30.57 -22.36 22.64
C GLN A 178 29.19 -22.02 23.20
N ASN A 179 28.15 -22.65 22.67
CA ASN A 179 26.79 -22.46 23.14
C ASN A 179 26.67 -23.00 24.59
N PRO A 180 26.23 -22.19 25.57
CA PRO A 180 26.18 -22.58 26.98
C PRO A 180 25.15 -23.69 27.28
N ILE A 181 24.22 -23.96 26.36
CA ILE A 181 23.16 -24.96 26.53
C ILE A 181 23.54 -26.27 25.82
N THR A 182 23.93 -26.19 24.54
CA THR A 182 24.23 -27.38 23.73
C THR A 182 25.69 -27.84 23.82
N GLY A 183 26.60 -26.96 24.27
CA GLY A 183 28.03 -27.25 24.33
C GLY A 183 28.74 -27.28 22.97
N VAL A 184 28.03 -27.01 21.87
CA VAL A 184 28.58 -27.03 20.51
C VAL A 184 29.22 -25.66 20.19
N LYS A 185 30.35 -25.66 19.45
CA LYS A 185 30.96 -24.42 18.96
C LYS A 185 30.18 -23.90 17.77
N GLU A 186 29.66 -22.68 17.88
CA GLU A 186 28.82 -22.04 16.86
C GLU A 186 29.41 -20.70 16.41
N PRO A 187 29.17 -20.29 15.15
CA PRO A 187 29.52 -18.96 14.67
C PRO A 187 28.88 -17.87 15.54
N TYR A 188 29.68 -16.94 16.05
CA TYR A 188 29.24 -15.86 16.91
C TYR A 188 29.65 -14.49 16.37
N PHE A 189 28.75 -13.53 16.53
CA PHE A 189 28.97 -12.15 16.14
C PHE A 189 28.76 -11.23 17.36
N PRO A 190 29.76 -10.40 17.73
CA PRO A 190 29.70 -9.57 18.91
C PRO A 190 28.48 -8.63 18.93
N LYS A 191 27.75 -8.62 20.05
CA LYS A 191 26.54 -7.79 20.20
C LYS A 191 26.82 -6.29 20.05
N ARG A 192 27.97 -5.81 20.51
CA ARG A 192 28.36 -4.38 20.42
C ARG A 192 28.57 -3.94 18.97
N ASP A 193 29.27 -4.75 18.20
CA ASP A 193 29.48 -4.48 16.77
C ASP A 193 28.17 -4.54 16.02
N ARG A 194 27.28 -5.49 16.38
CA ARG A 194 25.93 -5.57 15.77
C ARG A 194 25.12 -4.33 16.07
N LEU A 195 25.13 -3.88 17.32
CA LEU A 195 24.39 -2.68 17.71
C LEU A 195 24.88 -1.46 16.92
N SER A 196 26.19 -1.29 16.78
CA SER A 196 26.77 -0.22 15.96
C SER A 196 26.30 -0.31 14.50
N ARG A 197 26.29 -1.51 13.90
CA ARG A 197 25.79 -1.71 12.53
C ARG A 197 24.29 -1.43 12.41
N VAL A 198 23.47 -1.93 13.33
CA VAL A 198 22.02 -1.68 13.31
C VAL A 198 21.71 -0.20 13.51
N LEU A 199 22.45 0.51 14.35
CA LEU A 199 22.32 1.97 14.51
C LEU A 199 22.72 2.74 13.25
N THR A 200 23.85 2.40 12.62
CA THR A 200 24.21 3.00 11.33
C THR A 200 23.16 2.67 10.26
N GLY A 201 22.60 1.47 10.27
CA GLY A 201 21.53 1.07 9.38
C GLY A 201 20.24 1.87 9.59
N SER A 202 19.81 2.06 10.84
CA SER A 202 18.65 2.89 11.14
C SER A 202 18.87 4.35 10.73
N MET A 203 20.08 4.89 10.88
CA MET A 203 20.42 6.24 10.40
C MET A 203 20.31 6.36 8.87
N VAL A 204 20.77 5.36 8.11
CA VAL A 204 20.61 5.34 6.64
C VAL A 204 19.13 5.36 6.26
N ILE A 205 18.28 4.63 6.97
CA ILE A 205 16.82 4.65 6.72
C ILE A 205 16.24 6.03 6.98
N ILE A 206 16.58 6.67 8.10
CA ILE A 206 16.11 8.02 8.42
C ILE A 206 16.51 9.03 7.34
N ILE A 207 17.76 8.99 6.88
CA ILE A 207 18.22 9.84 5.78
C ILE A 207 17.36 9.61 4.53
N MET A 208 17.07 8.35 4.19
CA MET A 208 16.22 8.02 3.04
C MET A 208 14.77 8.50 3.21
N LEU A 209 14.22 8.47 4.42
CA LEU A 209 12.89 9.04 4.70
C LEU A 209 12.90 10.57 4.50
N CYS A 210 13.97 11.26 4.91
CA CYS A 210 14.13 12.69 4.64
C CYS A 210 14.22 12.97 3.13
N VAL A 211 14.93 12.13 2.38
CA VAL A 211 15.01 12.23 0.91
C VAL A 211 13.61 12.12 0.27
N VAL A 212 12.77 11.20 0.73
CA VAL A 212 11.36 11.09 0.27
C VAL A 212 10.61 12.40 0.51
N MET A 213 10.74 13.00 1.70
CA MET A 213 10.09 14.28 2.00
C MET A 213 10.57 15.42 1.08
N ILE A 214 11.87 15.47 0.77
CA ILE A 214 12.44 16.44 -0.17
C ILE A 214 11.86 16.25 -1.58
N PHE A 215 11.77 15.01 -2.06
CA PHE A 215 11.16 14.73 -3.36
C PHE A 215 9.68 15.14 -3.40
N LEU A 216 8.92 14.92 -2.33
CA LEU A 216 7.52 15.34 -2.25
C LEU A 216 7.39 16.86 -2.37
N VAL A 217 8.18 17.62 -1.59
CA VAL A 217 8.26 19.08 -1.72
C VAL A 217 8.64 19.50 -3.14
N SER A 218 9.57 18.79 -3.76
CA SER A 218 9.99 19.05 -5.15
C SER A 218 8.85 18.85 -6.16
N VAL A 219 8.03 17.81 -6.00
CA VAL A 219 6.85 17.56 -6.86
C VAL A 219 5.79 18.66 -6.68
N ILE A 220 5.61 19.15 -5.46
CA ILE A 220 4.70 20.26 -5.15
C ILE A 220 5.19 21.55 -5.82
N MET A 221 6.48 21.86 -5.67
CA MET A 221 7.11 23.00 -6.34
C MET A 221 6.99 22.89 -7.87
N TYR A 222 7.23 21.70 -8.43
CA TYR A 222 7.07 21.42 -9.86
C TYR A 222 5.65 21.75 -10.34
N ARG A 223 4.61 21.32 -9.60
CA ARG A 223 3.21 21.65 -9.92
C ARG A 223 2.96 23.16 -9.97
N GLY A 224 3.49 23.89 -8.99
CA GLY A 224 3.40 25.35 -8.95
C GLY A 224 4.06 26.02 -10.16
N ILE A 225 5.28 25.57 -10.51
CA ILE A 225 6.05 26.10 -11.64
C ILE A 225 5.33 25.82 -12.97
N VAL A 226 4.86 24.60 -13.21
CA VAL A 226 4.14 24.24 -14.45
C VAL A 226 2.87 25.06 -14.60
N THR A 227 2.13 25.24 -13.49
CA THR A 227 0.92 26.07 -13.48
C THR A 227 1.24 27.51 -13.91
N MET A 228 2.28 28.12 -13.33
CA MET A 228 2.72 29.48 -13.68
C MET A 228 3.19 29.58 -15.14
N MET A 229 3.99 28.62 -15.62
CA MET A 229 4.49 28.60 -16.99
C MET A 229 3.35 28.51 -18.02
N MET A 230 2.32 27.69 -17.74
CA MET A 230 1.16 27.57 -18.62
C MET A 230 0.32 28.85 -18.68
N TYR A 231 0.22 29.60 -17.57
CA TYR A 231 -0.41 30.92 -17.59
C TYR A 231 0.36 31.93 -18.45
N HIS A 232 1.69 31.83 -18.51
CA HIS A 232 2.54 32.75 -19.26
C HIS A 232 2.63 32.46 -20.76
N THR A 233 2.14 31.30 -21.22
CA THR A 233 2.24 30.84 -22.63
C THR A 233 1.25 31.56 -23.57
N GLY A 234 0.30 32.35 -23.02
CA GLY A 234 -0.57 33.24 -23.80
C GLY A 234 -1.65 32.56 -24.66
N ASN A 235 -1.71 31.23 -24.68
CA ASN A 235 -2.72 30.46 -25.41
C ASN A 235 -3.97 30.24 -24.53
N SER A 236 -5.14 30.65 -25.01
CA SER A 236 -6.41 30.62 -24.25
C SER A 236 -6.84 29.22 -23.81
N LEU A 237 -6.54 28.20 -24.62
CA LEU A 237 -6.82 26.79 -24.28
C LEU A 237 -5.92 26.29 -23.15
N LEU A 238 -4.62 26.62 -23.20
CA LEU A 238 -3.66 26.21 -22.19
C LEU A 238 -3.89 26.92 -20.85
N MET A 239 -4.35 28.18 -20.88
CA MET A 239 -4.70 28.91 -19.65
C MET A 239 -5.93 28.33 -18.94
N THR A 240 -6.98 27.96 -19.68
CA THR A 240 -8.22 27.42 -19.09
C THR A 240 -8.04 26.02 -18.51
N GLN A 241 -7.13 25.21 -19.08
CA GLN A 241 -6.84 23.86 -18.59
C GLN A 241 -5.54 23.74 -17.79
N ALA A 242 -4.81 24.84 -17.55
CA ALA A 242 -3.52 24.85 -16.88
C ALA A 242 -3.53 24.08 -15.54
N GLY A 243 -4.54 24.33 -14.70
CA GLY A 243 -4.66 23.66 -13.40
C GLY A 243 -4.88 22.15 -13.50
N ASN A 244 -5.70 21.69 -14.45
CA ASN A 244 -5.95 20.26 -14.66
C ASN A 244 -4.71 19.56 -15.24
N ILE A 245 -4.06 20.19 -16.22
CA ILE A 245 -2.84 19.66 -16.84
C ILE A 245 -1.71 19.58 -15.80
N ALA A 246 -1.52 20.62 -14.99
CA ALA A 246 -0.52 20.63 -13.92
C ALA A 246 -0.81 19.60 -12.82
N ASN A 247 -2.08 19.35 -12.49
CA ASN A 247 -2.45 18.29 -11.54
C ASN A 247 -2.11 16.91 -12.12
N ILE A 248 -2.53 16.63 -13.36
CA ILE A 248 -2.29 15.34 -14.01
C ILE A 248 -0.79 15.09 -14.17
N SER A 249 -0.02 16.08 -14.66
CA SER A 249 1.43 15.94 -14.82
C SER A 249 2.14 15.74 -13.49
N SER A 250 1.76 16.48 -12.44
CA SER A 250 2.31 16.32 -11.09
C SER A 250 2.00 14.94 -10.51
N SER A 251 0.77 14.43 -10.66
CA SER A 251 0.41 13.07 -10.23
C SER A 251 1.18 11.99 -10.98
N MET A 252 1.41 12.16 -12.28
CA MET A 252 2.23 11.23 -13.07
C MET A 252 3.69 11.22 -12.63
N VAL A 253 4.29 12.40 -12.44
CA VAL A 253 5.67 12.52 -11.93
C VAL A 253 5.79 11.90 -10.54
N ASN A 254 4.82 12.16 -9.66
CA ASN A 254 4.77 11.55 -8.33
C ASN A 254 4.71 10.02 -8.40
N LEU A 255 3.87 9.45 -9.26
CA LEU A 255 3.76 8.01 -9.46
C LEU A 255 5.10 7.40 -9.93
N VAL A 256 5.74 8.00 -10.94
CA VAL A 256 7.03 7.54 -11.47
C VAL A 256 8.10 7.58 -10.37
N LEU A 257 8.16 8.66 -9.59
CA LEU A 257 9.10 8.78 -8.47
C LEU A 257 8.85 7.72 -7.40
N ILE A 258 7.59 7.47 -7.02
CA ILE A 258 7.23 6.44 -6.04
C ILE A 258 7.71 5.06 -6.49
N LEU A 259 7.48 4.70 -7.76
CA LEU A 259 7.88 3.40 -8.32
C LEU A 259 9.41 3.25 -8.37
N LEU A 260 10.12 4.27 -8.85
CA LEU A 260 11.58 4.26 -8.94
C LEU A 260 12.22 4.17 -7.54
N MET A 261 11.76 5.00 -6.61
CA MET A 261 12.25 5.01 -5.24
C MET A 261 11.96 3.70 -4.51
N GLY A 262 10.80 3.07 -4.78
CA GLY A 262 10.47 1.73 -4.29
C GLY A 262 11.50 0.67 -4.67
N GLN A 263 11.94 0.66 -5.93
CA GLN A 263 12.95 -0.29 -6.41
C GLN A 263 14.32 -0.03 -5.78
N VAL A 264 14.78 1.22 -5.80
CA VAL A 264 16.08 1.62 -5.22
C VAL A 264 16.14 1.27 -3.73
N TYR A 265 15.08 1.57 -2.99
CA TYR A 265 15.05 1.30 -1.56
C TYR A 265 15.01 -0.20 -1.25
N THR A 266 14.23 -0.99 -1.99
CA THR A 266 14.17 -2.44 -1.74
C THR A 266 15.55 -3.08 -1.91
N SER A 267 16.29 -2.68 -2.96
CA SER A 267 17.69 -3.10 -3.16
C SER A 267 18.62 -2.60 -2.05
N LEU A 268 18.43 -1.37 -1.56
CA LEU A 268 19.25 -0.82 -0.47
C LEU A 268 18.96 -1.54 0.86
N ALA A 269 17.69 -1.77 1.19
CA ALA A 269 17.25 -2.45 2.40
C ALA A 269 17.78 -3.88 2.46
N GLU A 270 17.84 -4.57 1.31
CA GLU A 270 18.47 -5.89 1.22
C GLU A 270 19.97 -5.82 1.55
N LYS A 271 20.72 -4.91 0.90
CA LYS A 271 22.16 -4.73 1.17
C LYS A 271 22.42 -4.37 2.63
N LEU A 272 21.59 -3.50 3.21
CA LEU A 272 21.70 -3.07 4.59
C LEU A 272 21.42 -4.21 5.57
N THR A 273 20.36 -4.98 5.34
CA THR A 273 19.97 -6.09 6.22
C THR A 273 20.96 -7.26 6.14
N ARG A 274 21.61 -7.45 4.97
CA ARG A 274 22.76 -8.36 4.85
C ARG A 274 23.96 -7.86 5.67
N TRP A 275 24.26 -6.56 5.63
CA TRP A 275 25.37 -5.96 6.39
C TRP A 275 25.19 -6.03 7.92
N GLU A 276 23.95 -5.99 8.41
CA GLU A 276 23.59 -6.12 9.82
C GLU A 276 23.85 -7.52 10.43
N MET A 277 24.13 -8.54 9.61
CA MET A 277 24.58 -9.87 10.06
C MET A 277 23.64 -10.54 11.09
N HIS A 278 22.41 -10.78 10.67
CA HIS A 278 21.43 -11.58 11.42
C HIS A 278 21.78 -13.07 11.40
N ARG A 279 21.64 -13.75 12.55
CA ARG A 279 21.98 -15.17 12.72
C ARG A 279 21.02 -16.09 11.95
N THR A 280 19.72 -15.90 12.14
CA THR A 280 18.68 -16.80 11.61
C THR A 280 17.93 -16.17 10.43
N GLN A 281 17.32 -17.00 9.58
CA GLN A 281 16.58 -16.53 8.40
C GLN A 281 15.36 -15.72 8.79
N SER A 282 14.60 -16.17 9.81
CA SER A 282 13.44 -15.45 10.31
C SER A 282 13.78 -14.03 10.76
N ARG A 283 14.84 -13.84 11.56
CA ARG A 283 15.27 -12.50 11.99
C ARG A 283 15.75 -11.61 10.85
N HIS A 284 16.37 -12.20 9.83
CA HIS A 284 16.77 -11.47 8.64
C HIS A 284 15.56 -11.01 7.84
N GLU A 285 14.58 -11.88 7.61
CA GLU A 285 13.33 -11.59 6.91
C GLU A 285 12.48 -10.56 7.67
N ASP A 286 12.36 -10.67 8.99
CA ASP A 286 11.66 -9.71 9.85
C ASP A 286 12.28 -8.32 9.77
N ALA A 287 13.61 -8.25 9.92
CA ALA A 287 14.33 -6.99 9.87
C ALA A 287 14.27 -6.35 8.47
N PHE A 288 14.33 -7.16 7.41
CA PHE A 288 14.16 -6.69 6.03
C PHE A 288 12.73 -6.17 5.79
N THR A 289 11.73 -6.96 6.17
CA THR A 289 10.30 -6.64 6.01
C THR A 289 9.95 -5.37 6.75
N PHE A 290 10.43 -5.20 7.99
CA PHE A 290 10.19 -3.98 8.76
C PHE A 290 10.76 -2.73 8.07
N LYS A 291 12.00 -2.80 7.57
CA LYS A 291 12.62 -1.67 6.85
C LYS A 291 11.85 -1.30 5.59
N VAL A 292 11.55 -2.30 4.76
CA VAL A 292 10.76 -2.12 3.52
C VAL A 292 9.38 -1.56 3.83
N PHE A 293 8.71 -2.05 4.86
CA PHE A 293 7.40 -1.56 5.30
C PHE A 293 7.45 -0.09 5.71
N VAL A 294 8.37 0.32 6.59
CA VAL A 294 8.48 1.71 7.05
C VAL A 294 8.68 2.67 5.88
N PHE A 295 9.57 2.31 4.95
CA PHE A 295 9.81 3.13 3.76
C PHE A 295 8.61 3.17 2.82
N GLN A 296 8.03 2.02 2.48
CA GLN A 296 6.87 1.97 1.60
C GLN A 296 5.69 2.76 2.20
N PHE A 297 5.47 2.65 3.51
CA PHE A 297 4.47 3.42 4.22
C PHE A 297 4.67 4.93 4.02
N VAL A 298 5.86 5.44 4.29
CA VAL A 298 6.15 6.87 4.10
C VAL A 298 6.06 7.25 2.62
N ASN A 299 6.65 6.48 1.71
CA ASN A 299 6.65 6.78 0.27
C ASN A 299 5.23 6.82 -0.34
N PHE A 300 4.35 5.88 0.00
CA PHE A 300 2.98 5.85 -0.55
C PHE A 300 2.04 6.84 0.12
N TYR A 301 2.11 7.00 1.45
CA TYR A 301 1.09 7.78 2.16
C TYR A 301 1.47 9.25 2.33
N SER A 302 2.74 9.63 2.27
CA SER A 302 3.15 11.02 2.59
C SER A 302 2.58 12.07 1.64
N SER A 303 2.40 11.73 0.35
CA SER A 303 1.72 12.62 -0.61
C SER A 303 0.27 12.87 -0.21
N SER A 304 -0.47 11.81 0.16
CA SER A 304 -1.86 11.92 0.64
C SER A 304 -1.95 12.66 1.98
N PHE A 305 -1.04 12.40 2.92
CA PHE A 305 -0.95 13.13 4.19
C PHE A 305 -0.71 14.63 3.97
N TYR A 306 0.20 14.98 3.06
CA TYR A 306 0.45 16.37 2.71
C TYR A 306 -0.81 17.05 2.15
N VAL A 307 -1.47 16.41 1.18
CA VAL A 307 -2.69 16.95 0.57
C VAL A 307 -3.84 17.09 1.57
N ALA A 308 -3.94 16.18 2.55
CA ALA A 308 -5.01 16.20 3.54
C ALA A 308 -4.79 17.24 4.67
N PHE A 309 -3.55 17.43 5.14
CA PHE A 309 -3.28 18.19 6.37
C PHE A 309 -2.47 19.48 6.18
N PHE A 310 -1.62 19.56 5.15
CA PHE A 310 -0.68 20.66 4.96
C PHE A 310 -0.98 21.54 3.75
N LYS A 311 -1.73 21.01 2.78
CA LYS A 311 -2.18 21.76 1.61
C LYS A 311 -3.35 22.67 1.99
N GLY A 312 -3.02 23.92 2.31
CA GLY A 312 -3.95 25.04 2.53
C GLY A 312 -3.66 26.18 1.58
#